data_AF-A0A2T5DAY3-F1
#
_entry.id   AF-A0A2T5DAY3-F1
#
_cell.length_a   1.000
_cell.length_b   1.000
_cell.length_c   1.000
_cell.angle_alpha   90.00
_cell.angle_beta   90.00
_cell.angle_gamma   90.00
#
_symmetry.space_group_name_H-M   'P 1'
#
loop_
_entity.id
_entity.type
_entity.pdbx_description
1 polymer ?
#
loop_
_entity_poly.entity_id
_entity_poly.type
_entity_poly.pdbx_seq_one_letter_code
_entity_poly.pdbx_strand_id
1 'polypeptide(L)' 'MSDYKYSIKNTTEIEREKFRNVALSYSTLGATEPSDNTMKLVEGYLVGNMEIVNVLETVIEKYRSMGLINE' A
#
# COMPACT_ATOMS: atom_id res chain seq x y z
N MET A 1 -7.17 14.05 5.53
CA MET A 1 -7.78 12.73 5.26
C MET A 1 -7.84 11.84 6.51
N SER A 2 -7.81 12.39 7.73
CA SER A 2 -7.74 11.55 8.94
C SER A 2 -9.01 10.68 9.10
N ASP A 3 -10.19 11.13 8.68
CA ASP A 3 -11.45 10.36 8.75
C ASP A 3 -11.59 9.27 7.66
N TYR A 4 -10.53 8.97 6.91
CA TYR A 4 -10.58 7.94 5.89
C TYR A 4 -10.77 6.56 6.52
N LYS A 5 -11.67 5.73 5.96
CA LYS A 5 -12.02 4.40 6.50
C LYS A 5 -10.85 3.42 6.64
N TYR A 6 -9.75 3.68 5.94
CA TYR A 6 -8.52 2.88 5.97
C TYR A 6 -7.38 3.59 6.72
N SER A 7 -7.65 4.67 7.46
CA SER A 7 -6.61 5.31 8.28
C SER A 7 -6.27 4.44 9.48
N ILE A 8 -5.02 4.50 9.94
CA ILE A 8 -4.57 3.80 11.16
C ILE A 8 -5.45 4.20 12.35
N LYS A 9 -5.83 5.48 12.44
CA LYS A 9 -6.65 5.97 13.56
C LYS A 9 -8.05 5.32 13.63
N ASN A 10 -8.56 4.82 12.50
CA ASN A 10 -9.92 4.29 12.36
C ASN A 10 -9.92 2.75 12.23
N THR A 11 -8.77 2.10 12.36
CA THR A 11 -8.63 0.67 12.07
C THR A 11 -7.75 -0.02 13.12
N THR A 12 -8.04 -1.28 13.38
CA THR A 12 -7.16 -2.20 14.11
C THR A 12 -6.16 -2.84 13.16
N GLU A 13 -5.07 -3.39 13.70
CA GLU A 13 -4.09 -4.15 12.91
C GLU A 13 -4.74 -5.34 12.19
N ILE A 14 -5.65 -6.05 12.85
CA ILE A 14 -6.40 -7.17 12.26
C ILE A 14 -7.26 -6.72 11.08
N GLU A 15 -7.89 -5.54 11.16
CA GLU A 15 -8.63 -4.99 10.03
C GLU A 15 -7.71 -4.60 8.87
N ARG A 16 -6.55 -4.01 9.18
CA ARG A 16 -5.55 -3.69 8.16
C ARG A 16 -5.00 -4.94 7.48
N GLU A 17 -4.80 -6.02 8.21
CA GLU A 17 -4.40 -7.31 7.66
C GLU A 17 -5.46 -7.85 6.68
N LYS A 18 -6.75 -7.76 7.04
CA LYS A 18 -7.84 -8.11 6.12
C LYS A 18 -7.82 -7.26 4.87
N PHE A 19 -7.59 -5.95 4.98
CA PHE A 19 -7.47 -5.06 3.81
C PHE A 19 -6.28 -5.44 2.93
N ARG A 20 -5.11 -5.74 3.53
CA ARG A 20 -3.93 -6.22 2.79
C ARG A 20 -4.23 -7.50 2.03
N ASN A 21 -4.84 -8.50 2.68
CA ASN A 21 -5.11 -9.80 2.06
C ASN A 21 -6.08 -9.66 0.87
N VAL A 22 -7.12 -8.83 1.02
CA VAL A 22 -8.06 -8.53 -0.07
C VAL A 22 -7.34 -7.80 -1.21
N ALA A 23 -6.56 -6.75 -0.91
CA ALA A 23 -5.82 -6.01 -1.94
C ALA A 23 -4.80 -6.91 -2.67
N LEU A 24 -4.09 -7.77 -1.94
CA LEU A 24 -3.15 -8.73 -2.50
C LEU A 24 -3.87 -9.70 -3.44
N SER A 25 -5.04 -10.24 -3.04
CA SER A 25 -5.84 -11.10 -3.91
C SER A 25 -6.23 -10.43 -5.22
N TYR A 26 -6.54 -9.12 -5.22
CA TYR A 26 -6.83 -8.39 -6.45
C TYR A 26 -5.58 -8.18 -7.31
N SER A 27 -4.45 -7.87 -6.68
CA SER A 27 -3.20 -7.60 -7.38
C SER A 27 -2.61 -8.83 -8.10
N THR A 28 -2.97 -10.05 -7.66
CA THR A 28 -2.48 -11.30 -8.25
C THR A 28 -3.45 -11.92 -9.26
N LEU A 29 -4.59 -11.28 -9.54
CA LEU A 29 -5.52 -11.72 -10.58
C LEU A 29 -5.01 -11.33 -11.98
N GLY A 30 -4.10 -12.14 -12.51
CA GLY A 30 -3.60 -12.01 -13.88
C GLY A 30 -2.57 -10.90 -14.08
N ALA A 31 -2.06 -10.31 -12.99
CA ALA A 31 -0.95 -9.38 -12.99
C ALA A 31 0.25 -9.96 -12.22
N THR A 32 1.44 -9.39 -12.48
CA THR A 32 2.65 -9.72 -11.72
C THR A 32 2.47 -9.31 -10.26
N GLU A 33 2.99 -10.13 -9.35
CA GLU A 33 2.93 -9.86 -7.92
C GLU A 33 3.55 -8.49 -7.57
N PRO A 34 3.02 -7.80 -6.52
CA PRO A 34 3.62 -6.57 -6.04
C PRO A 34 5.10 -6.77 -5.65
N SER A 35 5.96 -5.82 -6.02
CA SER A 35 7.38 -5.88 -5.67
C SER A 35 7.61 -5.90 -4.15
N ASP A 36 8.72 -6.50 -3.70
CA ASP A 36 9.12 -6.51 -2.27
C ASP A 36 9.12 -5.12 -1.63
N ASN A 37 9.57 -4.10 -2.37
CA ASN A 37 9.56 -2.72 -1.89
C ASN A 37 8.13 -2.22 -1.64
N THR A 38 7.18 -2.57 -2.50
CA THR A 38 5.76 -2.25 -2.29
C THR A 38 5.22 -3.00 -1.08
N MET A 39 5.57 -4.28 -0.92
CA MET A 39 5.14 -5.08 0.22
C MET A 39 5.66 -4.51 1.55
N LYS A 40 6.92 -4.07 1.62
CA LYS A 40 7.48 -3.42 2.81
C LYS A 40 6.73 -2.15 3.23
N LEU A 41 6.27 -1.34 2.28
CA LEU A 41 5.47 -0.15 2.58
C LEU A 41 4.11 -0.54 3.18
N VAL A 42 3.47 -1.58 2.63
CA VAL A 42 2.20 -2.11 3.14
C VAL A 42 2.37 -2.70 4.55
N GLU A 43 3.48 -3.39 4.84
CA GLU A 43 3.81 -3.86 6.19
C GLU A 43 3.93 -2.69 7.18
N GLY A 44 4.52 -1.56 6.76
CA GLY A 44 4.55 -0.33 7.55
C GLY A 44 3.16 0.21 7.91
N TYR A 45 2.19 0.05 7.01
CA TYR A 45 0.78 0.36 7.28
C TYR A 45 0.13 -0.64 8.23
N LEU A 46 0.39 -1.94 8.08
CA LEU A 46 -0.15 -2.99 8.96
C LEU A 46 0.19 -2.72 10.42
N VAL A 47 1.48 -2.50 10.71
CA VAL A 47 1.97 -2.26 12.08
C VAL A 47 1.67 -0.84 12.61
N GLY A 48 1.04 0.02 11.81
CA GLY A 48 0.66 1.37 12.23
C GLY A 48 1.80 2.41 12.20
N ASN A 49 2.90 2.11 11.52
CA ASN A 49 4.03 3.04 11.37
C ASN A 49 3.84 4.04 10.22
N MET A 50 2.93 3.77 9.28
CA MET A 50 2.72 4.59 8.09
C MET A 50 1.25 4.62 7.66
N GLU A 51 0.69 5.80 7.43
CA GLU A 51 -0.68 5.92 6.91
C GLU A 51 -0.76 5.39 5.47
N ILE A 52 -1.92 4.79 5.12
CA ILE A 52 -2.15 4.22 3.78
C ILE A 52 -1.99 5.26 2.64
N VAL A 53 -2.26 6.54 2.93
CA VAL A 53 -2.08 7.63 1.97
C VAL A 53 -0.60 7.81 1.64
N ASN A 54 0.29 7.72 2.63
CA ASN A 54 1.73 7.84 2.43
C ASN A 54 2.27 6.65 1.61
N VAL A 55 1.74 5.44 1.85
CA VAL A 55 2.05 4.25 1.03
C VAL A 55 1.68 4.51 -0.43
N LEU A 56 0.47 5.02 -0.69
CA LEU A 56 0.00 5.33 -2.03
C LEU A 56 0.87 6.37 -2.73
N GLU A 57 1.18 7.48 -2.05
CA GLU A 57 2.05 8.54 -2.57
C GLU A 57 3.43 7.99 -2.95
N THR A 58 4.06 7.24 -2.05
CA THR A 58 5.38 6.64 -2.29
C THR A 58 5.38 5.70 -3.50
N VAL A 59 4.33 4.88 -3.65
CA VAL A 59 4.21 3.96 -4.79
C VAL A 59 4.00 4.72 -6.10
N ILE A 60 3.17 5.77 -6.11
CA ILE A 60 2.95 6.61 -7.30
C ILE A 60 4.25 7.31 -7.72
N GLU A 61 4.99 7.89 -6.77
CA GLU A 61 6.26 8.57 -7.03
C GLU A 61 7.32 7.63 -7.59
N LYS A 62 7.39 6.39 -7.07
CA LYS A 62 8.28 5.35 -7.62
C LYS A 62 8.00 5.11 -9.10
N TYR A 63 6.74 4.90 -9.48
CA TYR A 63 6.38 4.63 -10.87
C TYR A 63 6.54 5.86 -11.77
N ARG A 64 6.26 7.07 -11.28
CA ARG A 64 6.57 8.31 -12.01
C ARG A 64 8.07 8.42 -12.29
N SER A 65 8.91 8.18 -11.29
CA SER A 65 10.36 8.24 -11.44
C SER A 65 10.87 7.18 -12.42
N MET A 66 10.31 5.96 -12.38
CA MET A 66 10.65 4.91 -13.35
C MET A 66 10.22 5.28 -14.78
N GLY A 67 9.05 5.90 -14.95
CA GLY A 67 8.59 6.39 -16.26
C GLY A 67 9.54 7.43 -16.84
N LEU A 68 9.99 8.38 -16.02
CA LEU A 68 10.93 9.43 -16.40
C LEU A 68 12.37 8.94 -16.67
N ILE A 69 12.78 7.80 -16.11
CA ILE A 69 14.10 7.19 -16.38
C ILE A 69 14.11 6.45 -17.73
N ASN A 70 12.94 6.10 -18.27
CA ASN A 70 12.79 5.36 -19.52
C ASN A 70 12.46 6.26 -20.74
N GLU A 71 12.53 7.59 -20.58
CA GLU A 71 12.42 8.60 -21.65
C GLU A 71 13.80 9.19 -21.98
#